data_AF-A0A962GKX0-F1
#
_entry.id   AF-A0A962GKX0-F1
#
_cell.length_a   1.000
_cell.length_b   1.000
_cell.length_c   1.000
_cell.angle_alpha   90.00
_cell.angle_beta   90.00
_cell.angle_gamma   90.00
#
_symmetry.space_group_name_H-M   'P 1'
#
loop_
_entity.id
_entity.type
_entity.pdbx_description
1 polymer ?
#
loop_
_entity_poly.entity_id
_entity_poly.type
_entity_poly.pdbx_seq_one_letter_code
_entity_poly.pdbx_strand_id
1 'polypeptide(L)'
;MAARYRETHIQSNKSNSAWLLYLYSLPYLFSILSKLINGELINLVLTSAVFVAIVVAATWMSTGLKNRSLYLLQKFANSKPFPMMFLSSLVLGAASFVASWLLAEFNLFAAIGFGAAATVGCWLWYGLDPIKSKHIGFNDINDAEKALEILQESEALVLSIEKSAKNIKNREMNFSLEKITALARDVLNVLYENPGKITKARRFLNTYLTGAESVVERYSSANKDDSYKKLDENFKEVLGNIENVFAEQYEKLISSDVFDLDVDIEVLNTLLKKQGIN
;
A
#
# COMPACT_ATOMS: atom_id res chain seq x y z
N MET A 1 14.75 -16.48 1.05
CA MET A 1 15.07 -15.05 0.92
C MET A 1 13.74 -14.30 0.89
N ALA A 2 13.33 -13.71 2.01
CA ALA A 2 12.06 -13.01 2.11
C ALA A 2 12.19 -11.63 1.43
N ALA A 3 11.34 -11.37 0.44
CA ALA A 3 11.20 -10.04 -0.15
C ALA A 3 10.87 -9.05 0.97
N ARG A 4 11.82 -8.18 1.31
CA ARG A 4 11.60 -7.09 2.26
C ARG A 4 10.57 -6.17 1.62
N TYR A 5 9.35 -6.23 2.15
CA TYR A 5 8.29 -5.26 1.88
C TYR A 5 8.85 -3.85 2.06
N ARG A 6 9.05 -3.15 0.95
CA ARG A 6 9.38 -1.73 0.94
C ARG A 6 8.09 -1.00 1.32
N GLU A 7 8.04 -0.48 2.55
CA GLU A 7 6.92 0.31 3.03
C GLU A 7 6.82 1.62 2.23
N THR A 8 6.12 1.59 1.09
CA THR A 8 5.67 2.82 0.44
C THR A 8 4.62 3.45 1.35
N HIS A 9 4.90 4.66 1.85
CA HIS A 9 4.00 5.43 2.71
C HIS A 9 2.76 5.90 1.92
N ILE A 10 1.79 5.00 1.78
CA ILE A 10 0.51 5.24 1.13
C ILE A 10 -0.46 5.83 2.16
N GLN A 11 -0.35 7.15 2.41
CA GLN A 11 -1.40 7.93 3.06
C GLN A 11 -2.54 8.21 2.06
N SER A 12 -3.59 7.39 2.11
CA SER A 12 -4.91 7.66 1.51
C SER A 12 -5.82 8.27 2.58
N ASN A 13 -6.61 9.31 2.24
CA ASN A 13 -7.49 10.07 3.14
C ASN A 13 -8.78 9.32 3.55
N LYS A 14 -8.81 7.99 3.41
CA LYS A 14 -9.79 7.10 4.06
C LYS A 14 -9.10 6.61 5.32
N SER A 15 -9.76 6.61 6.48
CA SER A 15 -9.14 6.24 7.77
C SER A 15 -8.48 4.85 7.68
N ASN A 16 -7.20 4.82 7.33
CA ASN A 16 -6.36 3.63 7.24
C ASN A 16 -5.82 3.24 8.62
N SER A 17 -6.28 3.93 9.67
CA SER A 17 -5.88 3.74 11.04
C SER A 17 -7.07 3.36 11.89
N ALA A 18 -6.88 2.40 12.78
CA ALA A 18 -7.87 2.02 13.77
C ALA A 18 -7.91 3.03 14.92
N TRP A 19 -8.11 4.31 14.60
CA TRP A 19 -8.02 5.42 15.56
C TRP A 19 -8.97 5.28 16.76
N LEU A 20 -10.15 4.67 16.55
CA LEU A 20 -11.10 4.37 17.63
C LEU A 20 -10.57 3.32 18.62
N LEU A 21 -9.79 2.33 18.15
CA LEU A 21 -9.19 1.34 19.05
C LEU A 21 -8.08 1.97 19.90
N TYR A 22 -7.31 2.89 19.32
CA TYR A 22 -6.35 3.69 20.10
C TYR A 22 -7.06 4.56 21.14
N LEU A 23 -8.16 5.21 20.77
CA LEU A 23 -8.98 5.99 21.70
C LEU A 23 -9.54 5.10 22.84
N TYR A 24 -9.99 3.89 22.50
CA TYR A 24 -10.47 2.90 23.47
C TYR A 24 -9.38 2.43 24.45
N SER A 25 -8.10 2.51 24.07
CA SER A 25 -6.99 2.15 24.97
C SER A 25 -6.67 3.22 26.03
N LEU A 26 -7.07 4.48 25.83
CA LEU A 26 -6.70 5.59 26.73
C LEU A 26 -7.20 5.46 28.17
N PRO A 27 -8.45 5.01 28.44
CA PRO A 27 -8.92 4.82 29.81
C PRO A 27 -8.07 3.81 30.59
N TYR A 28 -7.54 2.78 29.92
CA TYR A 28 -6.67 1.79 30.55
C TYR A 28 -5.32 2.38 30.96
N LEU A 29 -4.78 3.33 30.18
CA LEU A 29 -3.56 4.06 30.55
C LEU A 29 -3.76 4.81 31.87
N PHE A 30 -4.90 5.49 32.02
CA PHE A 30 -5.22 6.19 33.27
C PHE A 30 -5.44 5.21 34.44
N SER A 31 -6.05 4.05 34.17
CA SER A 31 -6.24 3.00 35.18
C SER A 31 -4.92 2.42 35.70
N ILE A 32 -3.91 2.25 34.84
CA ILE A 32 -2.56 1.81 35.23
C ILE A 32 -1.95 2.80 36.23
N LEU A 33 -2.07 4.11 35.97
CA LEU A 33 -1.53 5.13 36.88
C LEU A 33 -2.23 5.10 38.24
N SER A 34 -3.56 4.93 38.26
CA SER A 34 -4.31 4.79 39.51
C SER A 34 -3.90 3.55 40.31
N LYS A 35 -3.71 2.40 39.65
CA LYS A 35 -3.30 1.15 40.31
C LYS A 35 -1.85 1.17 40.79
N LEU A 36 -0.99 1.92 40.11
CA LEU A 36 0.38 2.19 40.55
C LEU A 36 0.40 3.01 41.86
N ILE A 37 -0.46 4.03 41.98
CA ILE A 37 -0.58 4.83 43.20
C ILE A 37 -1.12 3.98 44.36
N ASN A 38 -2.08 3.09 44.08
CA ASN A 38 -2.72 2.24 45.09
C ASN A 38 -1.85 1.04 45.54
N GLY A 39 -0.72 0.76 44.86
CA GLY A 39 0.18 -0.34 45.21
C GLY A 39 -0.35 -1.74 44.86
N GLU A 40 -1.39 -1.86 44.04
CA GLU A 40 -1.98 -3.14 43.66
C GLU A 40 -1.20 -3.82 42.53
N LEU A 41 -0.09 -4.48 42.87
CA LEU A 41 0.85 -5.05 41.87
C LEU A 41 0.19 -6.04 40.90
N ILE A 42 -0.70 -6.92 41.39
CA ILE A 42 -1.37 -7.94 40.55
C ILE A 42 -2.29 -7.26 39.53
N ASN A 43 -3.13 -6.35 40.00
CA ASN A 43 -4.07 -5.62 39.16
C ASN A 43 -3.35 -4.70 38.17
N LEU A 44 -2.21 -4.11 38.56
CA LEU A 44 -1.36 -3.35 37.66
C LEU A 44 -0.87 -4.21 36.51
N VAL A 45 -0.28 -5.38 36.78
CA VAL A 45 0.21 -6.31 35.74
C VAL A 45 -0.90 -6.75 34.80
N LEU A 46 -2.09 -7.02 35.34
CA LEU A 46 -3.25 -7.38 34.52
C LEU A 46 -3.72 -6.22 33.62
N THR A 47 -3.82 -5.01 34.17
CA THR A 47 -4.25 -3.84 33.38
C THR A 47 -3.25 -3.43 32.31
N SER A 48 -1.96 -3.55 32.59
CA SER A 48 -0.91 -3.30 31.59
C SER A 48 -0.94 -4.37 30.49
N ALA A 49 -1.17 -5.64 30.83
CA ALA A 49 -1.33 -6.70 29.84
C ALA A 49 -2.54 -6.47 28.92
N VAL A 50 -3.70 -6.08 29.47
CA VAL A 50 -4.90 -5.73 28.70
C VAL A 50 -4.63 -4.52 27.80
N PHE A 51 -3.99 -3.47 28.33
CA PHE A 51 -3.63 -2.29 27.56
C PHE A 51 -2.73 -2.65 26.36
N VAL A 52 -1.66 -3.41 26.60
CA VAL A 52 -0.75 -3.88 25.54
C VAL A 52 -1.50 -4.71 24.49
N ALA A 53 -2.39 -5.61 24.91
CA ALA A 53 -3.20 -6.42 23.99
C ALA A 53 -4.10 -5.56 23.10
N ILE A 54 -4.76 -4.53 23.65
CA ILE A 54 -5.59 -3.59 22.88
C ILE A 54 -4.74 -2.78 21.89
N VAL A 55 -3.55 -2.33 22.30
CA VAL A 55 -2.62 -1.59 21.41
C VAL A 55 -2.12 -2.48 20.28
N VAL A 56 -1.77 -3.75 20.57
CA VAL A 56 -1.38 -4.73 19.56
C VAL A 56 -2.55 -4.99 18.60
N ALA A 57 -3.77 -5.18 19.10
CA ALA A 57 -4.95 -5.30 18.26
C ALA A 57 -5.14 -4.05 17.36
N ALA A 58 -4.98 -2.84 17.90
CA ALA A 58 -5.11 -1.60 17.15
C ALA A 58 -4.07 -1.46 16.03
N THR A 59 -2.81 -1.83 16.29
CA THR A 59 -1.74 -1.81 15.27
C THR A 59 -2.03 -2.82 14.16
N TRP A 60 -2.39 -4.06 14.51
CA TRP A 60 -2.75 -5.10 13.54
C TRP A 60 -3.97 -4.73 12.70
N MET A 61 -5.00 -4.13 13.31
CA MET A 61 -6.18 -3.66 12.58
C MET A 61 -5.81 -2.55 11.59
N SER A 62 -4.99 -1.60 12.01
CA SER A 62 -4.53 -0.50 11.14
C SER A 62 -3.73 -1.03 9.95
N THR A 63 -2.81 -1.97 10.19
CA THR A 63 -2.05 -2.64 9.13
C THR A 63 -2.97 -3.45 8.22
N GLY A 64 -3.96 -4.16 8.76
CA GLY A 64 -4.95 -4.90 7.99
C GLY A 64 -5.79 -4.01 7.07
N LEU A 65 -6.28 -2.87 7.59
CA LEU A 65 -7.02 -1.87 6.80
C LEU A 65 -6.17 -1.28 5.66
N LYS A 66 -4.88 -1.02 5.93
CA LYS A 66 -3.93 -0.58 4.91
C LYS A 66 -3.72 -1.65 3.85
N ASN A 67 -3.49 -2.90 4.24
CA ASN A 67 -3.31 -4.01 3.30
C ASN A 67 -4.55 -4.25 2.44
N ARG A 68 -5.74 -4.13 3.03
CA ARG A 68 -7.02 -4.23 2.32
C ARG A 68 -7.18 -3.13 1.28
N SER A 69 -6.85 -1.87 1.60
CA SER A 69 -6.98 -0.78 0.63
C SER A 69 -6.02 -0.96 -0.55
N LEU A 70 -4.79 -1.40 -0.30
CA LEU A 70 -3.82 -1.72 -1.34
C LEU A 70 -4.30 -2.88 -2.24
N TYR A 71 -4.79 -3.96 -1.63
CA TYR A 71 -5.31 -5.13 -2.34
C TYR A 71 -6.51 -4.79 -3.24
N LEU A 72 -7.38 -3.87 -2.79
CA LEU A 72 -8.54 -3.45 -3.57
C LEU A 72 -8.17 -2.55 -4.75
N LEU A 73 -7.11 -1.75 -4.63
CA LEU A 73 -6.64 -0.85 -5.68
C LEU A 73 -5.91 -1.58 -6.81
N GLN A 74 -5.16 -2.65 -6.50
CA GLN A 74 -4.39 -3.42 -7.48
C GLN A 74 -5.28 -4.41 -8.22
N LYS A 75 -5.41 -4.30 -9.54
CA LYS A 75 -6.08 -5.26 -10.43
C LYS A 75 -5.39 -6.63 -10.42
N PHE A 76 -4.06 -6.67 -10.38
CA PHE A 76 -3.26 -7.91 -10.52
C PHE A 76 -2.84 -8.57 -9.19
N ALA A 77 -3.34 -8.08 -8.05
CA ALA A 77 -3.03 -8.65 -6.73
C ALA A 77 -3.60 -10.09 -6.57
N ASN A 78 -2.72 -11.07 -6.39
CA ASN A 78 -3.02 -12.50 -6.32
C ASN A 78 -2.75 -13.08 -4.93
N SER A 79 -1.83 -12.49 -4.16
CA SER A 79 -1.58 -12.92 -2.79
C SER A 79 -2.70 -12.43 -1.87
N LYS A 80 -3.34 -13.39 -1.18
CA LYS A 80 -4.32 -13.09 -0.13
C LYS A 80 -3.58 -12.37 1.00
N PRO A 81 -3.98 -11.14 1.39
CA PRO A 81 -3.38 -10.50 2.55
C PRO A 81 -3.61 -11.37 3.78
N PHE A 82 -2.58 -11.53 4.61
CA PHE A 82 -2.70 -12.25 5.89
C PHE A 82 -3.86 -11.63 6.71
N PRO A 83 -4.77 -12.43 7.29
CA PRO A 83 -6.02 -11.95 7.89
C PRO A 83 -5.78 -11.24 9.24
N MET A 84 -5.10 -10.10 9.20
CA MET A 84 -4.72 -9.31 10.38
C MET A 84 -5.92 -8.68 11.05
N MET A 85 -6.96 -8.29 10.30
CA MET A 85 -8.16 -7.68 10.90
C MET A 85 -8.95 -8.71 11.70
N PHE A 86 -9.04 -9.95 11.20
CA PHE A 86 -9.65 -11.06 11.94
C PHE A 86 -8.91 -11.36 13.24
N LEU A 87 -7.59 -11.55 13.17
CA LEU A 87 -6.77 -11.80 14.37
C LEU A 87 -6.85 -10.67 15.39
N SER A 88 -6.80 -9.42 14.91
CA SER A 88 -6.98 -8.24 15.76
C SER A 88 -8.33 -8.25 16.48
N SER A 89 -9.42 -8.56 15.78
CA SER A 89 -10.75 -8.62 16.39
C SER A 89 -10.84 -9.69 17.50
N LEU A 90 -10.18 -10.84 17.31
CA LEU A 90 -10.10 -11.89 18.33
C LEU A 90 -9.28 -11.45 19.55
N VAL A 91 -8.13 -10.81 19.33
CA VAL A 91 -7.31 -10.27 20.41
C VAL A 91 -8.07 -9.20 21.20
N LEU A 92 -8.81 -8.32 20.52
CA LEU A 92 -9.65 -7.31 21.15
C LEU A 92 -10.75 -7.96 22.01
N GLY A 93 -11.45 -8.96 21.47
CA GLY A 93 -12.48 -9.70 22.22
C GLY A 93 -11.92 -10.41 23.45
N ALA A 94 -10.76 -11.05 23.33
CA ALA A 94 -10.08 -11.70 24.44
C ALA A 94 -9.63 -10.68 25.50
N ALA A 95 -9.07 -9.54 25.08
CA ALA A 95 -8.67 -8.47 25.99
C ALA A 95 -9.88 -7.87 26.73
N SER A 96 -10.99 -7.64 26.03
CA SER A 96 -12.25 -7.16 26.65
C SER A 96 -12.85 -8.20 27.60
N PHE A 97 -12.80 -9.49 27.27
CA PHE A 97 -13.23 -10.57 28.16
C PHE A 97 -12.40 -10.60 29.46
N VAL A 98 -11.08 -10.58 29.33
CA VAL A 98 -10.14 -10.57 30.47
C VAL A 98 -10.34 -9.32 31.33
N ALA A 99 -10.54 -8.16 30.69
CA ALA A 99 -10.83 -6.91 31.39
C ALA A 99 -12.13 -7.01 32.20
N SER A 100 -13.22 -7.45 31.60
CA SER A 100 -14.52 -7.55 32.27
C SER A 100 -14.54 -8.58 33.39
N TRP A 101 -13.85 -9.71 33.22
CA TRP A 101 -13.79 -10.76 34.23
C TRP A 101 -12.88 -10.38 35.41
N LEU A 102 -11.61 -10.06 35.13
CA LEU A 102 -10.58 -9.95 36.17
C LEU A 102 -10.45 -8.55 36.76
N LEU A 103 -10.81 -7.49 36.03
CA LEU A 103 -10.66 -6.11 36.53
C LEU A 103 -11.98 -5.54 37.05
N ALA A 104 -13.11 -5.93 36.45
CA ALA A 104 -14.42 -5.38 36.78
C ALA A 104 -15.33 -6.37 37.54
N GLU A 105 -14.83 -7.58 37.82
CA GLU A 105 -15.50 -8.63 38.62
C GLU A 105 -16.93 -8.97 38.16
N PHE A 106 -17.20 -8.85 36.87
CA PHE A 106 -18.50 -9.23 36.31
C PHE A 106 -18.66 -10.76 36.20
N ASN A 107 -19.91 -11.23 36.22
CA ASN A 107 -20.23 -12.65 36.00
C ASN A 107 -19.70 -13.17 34.65
N LEU A 108 -19.45 -14.50 34.55
CA LEU A 108 -18.96 -15.16 33.33
C LEU A 108 -19.71 -14.78 32.07
N PHE A 109 -21.03 -14.85 32.16
CA PHE A 109 -21.90 -14.57 31.03
C PHE A 109 -21.79 -13.13 30.57
N ALA A 110 -21.62 -12.18 31.50
CA ALA A 110 -21.41 -10.78 31.17
C ALA A 110 -20.03 -10.56 30.53
N ALA A 111 -18.97 -11.18 31.06
CA ALA A 111 -17.63 -11.10 30.47
C ALA A 111 -17.59 -11.67 29.04
N ILE A 112 -18.20 -12.84 28.81
CA ILE A 112 -18.36 -13.41 27.46
C ILE A 112 -19.12 -12.43 26.56
N GLY A 113 -20.20 -11.84 27.08
CA GLY A 113 -20.99 -10.83 26.37
C GLY A 113 -20.15 -9.64 25.93
N PHE A 114 -19.28 -9.10 26.79
CA PHE A 114 -18.39 -7.99 26.43
C PHE A 114 -17.35 -8.38 25.38
N GLY A 115 -16.74 -9.57 25.47
CA GLY A 115 -15.79 -10.06 24.46
C GLY A 115 -16.46 -10.29 23.08
N ALA A 116 -17.66 -10.87 23.08
CA ALA A 116 -18.47 -11.06 21.88
C ALA A 116 -18.93 -9.72 21.29
N ALA A 117 -19.38 -8.78 22.12
CA ALA A 117 -19.78 -7.45 21.67
C ALA A 117 -18.59 -6.68 21.06
N ALA A 118 -17.40 -6.79 21.64
CA ALA A 118 -16.19 -6.15 21.11
C ALA A 118 -15.79 -6.72 19.74
N THR A 119 -15.79 -8.05 19.58
CA THR A 119 -15.48 -8.70 18.30
C THR A 119 -16.49 -8.36 17.21
N VAL A 120 -17.78 -8.50 17.50
CA VAL A 120 -18.87 -8.19 16.55
C VAL A 120 -18.89 -6.70 16.20
N GLY A 121 -18.73 -5.83 17.20
CA GLY A 121 -18.64 -4.38 16.97
C GLY A 121 -17.46 -4.02 16.06
N CYS A 122 -16.33 -4.70 16.23
CA CYS A 122 -15.16 -4.54 15.37
C CYS A 122 -15.46 -4.96 13.92
N TRP A 123 -16.12 -6.09 13.72
CA TRP A 123 -16.52 -6.56 12.39
C TRP A 123 -17.53 -5.65 11.70
N LEU A 124 -18.51 -5.12 12.44
CA LEU A 124 -19.51 -4.21 11.89
C LEU A 124 -18.90 -2.87 11.50
N TRP A 125 -17.97 -2.35 12.30
CA TRP A 125 -17.38 -1.04 12.05
C TRP A 125 -16.27 -1.07 10.97
N TYR A 126 -15.33 -2.00 11.08
CA TYR A 126 -14.16 -2.07 10.19
C TYR A 126 -14.36 -3.01 8.99
N GLY A 127 -15.34 -3.90 9.06
CA GLY A 127 -15.57 -4.95 8.08
C GLY A 127 -14.60 -6.12 8.22
N LEU A 128 -14.75 -7.09 7.33
CA LEU A 128 -13.95 -8.31 7.28
C LEU A 128 -12.82 -8.19 6.25
N ASP A 129 -11.76 -8.97 6.48
CA ASP A 129 -10.68 -9.15 5.50
C ASP A 129 -11.24 -9.70 4.17
N PRO A 130 -10.72 -9.28 3.01
CA PRO A 130 -11.11 -9.87 1.73
C PRO A 130 -10.67 -11.34 1.68
N ILE A 131 -11.63 -12.26 1.70
CA ILE A 131 -11.36 -13.71 1.78
C ILE A 131 -11.03 -14.31 0.41
N LYS A 132 -11.49 -13.69 -0.68
CA LYS A 132 -11.34 -14.19 -2.04
C LYS A 132 -10.06 -13.66 -2.68
N SER A 133 -9.15 -14.57 -3.04
CA SER A 133 -8.08 -14.26 -4.00
C SER A 133 -8.69 -13.90 -5.35
N LYS A 134 -8.16 -12.87 -5.98
CA LYS A 134 -8.34 -12.68 -7.42
C LYS A 134 -7.54 -13.81 -8.05
N HIS A 135 -8.22 -14.88 -8.46
CA HIS A 135 -7.57 -16.04 -9.07
C HIS A 135 -7.10 -15.62 -10.45
N ILE A 136 -5.91 -15.04 -10.49
CA ILE A 136 -5.24 -14.63 -11.70
C ILE A 136 -4.17 -15.70 -11.93
N GLY A 137 -4.39 -16.52 -12.95
CA GLY A 137 -3.54 -17.65 -13.26
C GLY A 137 -3.37 -17.74 -14.76
N PHE A 138 -2.13 -17.95 -15.19
CA PHE A 138 -1.82 -18.23 -16.58
C PHE A 138 -1.63 -19.74 -16.72
N ASN A 139 -2.49 -20.39 -17.52
CA ASN A 139 -2.37 -21.84 -17.75
C ASN A 139 -1.25 -22.19 -18.74
N ASP A 140 -0.76 -21.21 -19.50
CA ASP A 140 0.03 -21.43 -20.72
C ASP A 140 1.54 -21.12 -20.53
N ILE A 141 1.98 -20.80 -19.31
CA ILE A 141 3.39 -20.47 -19.04
C ILE A 141 3.91 -21.18 -17.78
N ASN A 142 5.13 -21.73 -17.91
CA ASN A 142 5.84 -22.40 -16.81
C ASN A 142 6.19 -21.46 -15.63
N ASP A 143 6.29 -20.15 -15.89
CA ASP A 143 6.64 -19.12 -14.92
C ASP A 143 5.45 -18.18 -14.60
N ALA A 144 4.23 -18.72 -14.52
CA ALA A 144 3.00 -17.95 -14.27
C ALA A 144 3.08 -17.06 -13.02
N GLU A 145 3.67 -17.57 -11.94
CA GLU A 145 3.81 -16.83 -10.67
C GLU A 145 4.74 -15.61 -10.81
N LYS A 146 5.89 -15.77 -11.48
CA LYS A 146 6.84 -14.67 -11.71
C LYS A 146 6.27 -13.61 -12.65
N ALA A 147 5.58 -14.03 -13.71
CA ALA A 147 4.94 -13.11 -14.64
C ALA A 147 3.91 -12.24 -13.92
N LEU A 148 3.13 -12.86 -13.02
CA LEU A 148 2.16 -12.17 -12.22
C LEU A 148 2.80 -11.20 -11.22
N GLU A 149 3.89 -11.61 -10.56
CA GLU A 149 4.67 -10.74 -9.66
C GLU A 149 5.15 -9.47 -10.38
N ILE A 150 5.64 -9.59 -11.62
CA ILE A 150 6.08 -8.45 -12.44
C ILE A 150 4.92 -7.47 -12.71
N LEU A 151 3.73 -7.99 -13.02
CA LEU A 151 2.54 -7.16 -13.24
C LEU A 151 2.12 -6.43 -11.95
N GLN A 152 2.18 -7.11 -10.81
CA GLN A 152 1.88 -6.50 -9.49
C GLN A 152 2.86 -5.40 -9.13
N GLU A 153 4.17 -5.64 -9.27
CA GLU A 153 5.21 -4.66 -9.00
C GLU A 153 5.01 -3.41 -9.89
N SER A 154 4.75 -3.62 -11.17
CA SER A 154 4.54 -2.54 -12.13
C SER A 154 3.26 -1.75 -11.83
N GLU A 155 2.16 -2.41 -11.50
CA GLU A 155 0.92 -1.76 -11.10
C GLU A 155 1.08 -0.96 -9.80
N ALA A 156 1.86 -1.47 -8.84
CA ALA A 156 2.15 -0.74 -7.60
C ALA A 156 2.90 0.58 -7.87
N LEU A 157 3.86 0.57 -8.81
CA LEU A 157 4.55 1.79 -9.24
C LEU A 157 3.60 2.78 -9.92
N VAL A 158 2.71 2.32 -10.80
CA VAL A 158 1.69 3.18 -11.44
C VAL A 158 0.79 3.84 -10.39
N LEU A 159 0.30 3.08 -9.40
CA LEU A 159 -0.51 3.62 -8.32
C LEU A 159 0.26 4.63 -7.45
N SER A 160 1.56 4.42 -7.25
CA SER A 160 2.43 5.37 -6.54
C SER A 160 2.55 6.69 -7.30
N ILE A 161 2.77 6.63 -8.62
CA ILE A 161 2.82 7.80 -9.51
C ILE A 161 1.51 8.57 -9.46
N GLU A 162 0.36 7.90 -9.63
CA GLU A 162 -0.97 8.53 -9.56
C GLU A 162 -1.21 9.24 -8.21
N LYS A 163 -0.73 8.65 -7.12
CA LYS A 163 -0.86 9.24 -5.80
C LYS A 163 -0.01 10.50 -5.66
N SER A 164 1.24 10.44 -6.10
CA SER A 164 2.15 11.59 -6.04
C SER A 164 1.70 12.72 -6.98
N ALA A 165 1.10 12.37 -8.12
CA ALA A 165 0.49 13.32 -9.05
C ALA A 165 -0.59 14.19 -8.40
N LYS A 166 -1.41 13.62 -7.49
CA LYS A 166 -2.45 14.38 -6.75
C LYS A 166 -1.91 15.52 -5.88
N ASN A 167 -0.64 15.46 -5.49
CA ASN A 167 -0.01 16.53 -4.71
C ASN A 167 0.54 17.66 -5.61
N ILE A 168 0.64 17.43 -6.92
CA ILE A 168 1.14 18.40 -7.89
C ILE A 168 0.03 19.38 -8.24
N LYS A 169 0.26 20.67 -7.94
CA LYS A 169 -0.71 21.74 -8.22
C LYS A 169 -0.74 22.18 -9.69
N ASN A 170 0.29 21.86 -10.47
CA ASN A 170 0.37 22.22 -11.88
C ASN A 170 -0.55 21.30 -12.71
N ARG A 171 -1.61 21.88 -13.28
CA ARG A 171 -2.62 21.14 -14.05
C ARG A 171 -2.08 20.49 -15.32
N GLU A 172 -1.13 21.13 -16.00
CA GLU A 172 -0.54 20.58 -17.22
C GLU A 172 0.26 19.32 -16.91
N MET A 173 1.08 19.37 -15.86
CA MET A 173 1.87 18.23 -15.41
C MET A 173 1.01 17.08 -14.89
N ASN A 174 -0.03 17.40 -14.11
CA ASN A 174 -0.96 16.39 -13.64
C ASN A 174 -1.66 15.69 -14.82
N PHE A 175 -2.02 16.43 -15.87
CA PHE A 175 -2.62 15.86 -17.08
C PHE A 175 -1.64 14.96 -17.86
N SER A 176 -0.37 15.37 -18.00
CA SER A 176 0.66 14.50 -18.59
C SER A 176 0.87 13.22 -17.79
N LEU A 177 0.87 13.31 -16.44
CA LEU A 177 0.98 12.14 -15.58
C LEU A 177 -0.22 11.20 -15.71
N GLU A 178 -1.45 11.74 -15.78
CA GLU A 178 -2.66 10.95 -16.01
C GLU A 178 -2.61 10.19 -17.34
N LYS A 179 -2.05 10.79 -18.40
CA LYS A 179 -1.84 10.09 -19.66
C LYS A 179 -0.80 8.98 -19.56
N ILE A 180 0.34 9.25 -18.91
CA ILE A 180 1.40 8.25 -18.72
C ILE A 180 0.87 7.06 -17.93
N THR A 181 0.12 7.30 -16.85
CA THR A 181 -0.44 6.21 -16.03
C THR A 181 -1.53 5.45 -16.78
N ALA A 182 -2.32 6.11 -17.63
CA ALA A 182 -3.27 5.44 -18.52
C ALA A 182 -2.56 4.52 -19.53
N LEU A 183 -1.55 5.02 -20.25
CA LEU A 183 -0.75 4.23 -21.18
C LEU A 183 -0.07 3.04 -20.49
N ALA A 184 0.49 3.25 -19.29
CA ALA A 184 1.08 2.19 -18.52
C ALA A 184 0.06 1.09 -18.14
N ARG A 185 -1.17 1.47 -17.75
CA ARG A 185 -2.26 0.50 -17.49
C ARG A 185 -2.63 -0.27 -18.76
N ASP A 186 -2.67 0.38 -19.91
CA ASP A 186 -2.97 -0.28 -21.19
C ASP A 186 -1.87 -1.28 -21.58
N VAL A 187 -0.60 -0.91 -21.42
CA VAL A 187 0.55 -1.82 -21.58
C VAL A 187 0.40 -3.03 -20.66
N LEU A 188 0.10 -2.83 -19.37
CA LEU A 188 -0.09 -3.93 -18.41
C LEU A 188 -1.27 -4.83 -18.80
N ASN A 189 -2.35 -4.28 -19.35
CA ASN A 189 -3.50 -5.06 -19.82
C ASN A 189 -3.12 -5.94 -21.03
N VAL A 190 -2.40 -5.39 -22.01
CA VAL A 190 -1.97 -6.18 -23.18
C VAL A 190 -0.96 -7.26 -22.79
N LEU A 191 -0.07 -6.97 -21.83
CA LEU A 191 0.85 -7.96 -21.26
C LEU A 191 0.12 -9.04 -20.47
N TYR A 192 -0.96 -8.70 -19.78
CA TYR A 192 -1.83 -9.67 -19.11
C TYR A 192 -2.51 -10.62 -20.10
N GLU A 193 -2.94 -10.11 -21.26
CA GLU A 193 -3.49 -10.95 -22.34
C GLU A 193 -2.43 -11.82 -23.02
N ASN A 194 -1.16 -11.39 -22.99
CA ASN A 194 -0.03 -12.06 -23.66
C ASN A 194 1.09 -12.40 -22.67
N PRO A 195 0.91 -13.40 -21.78
CA PRO A 195 1.82 -13.63 -20.66
C PRO A 195 3.25 -13.98 -21.05
N GLY A 196 3.47 -14.55 -22.24
CA GLY A 196 4.81 -14.84 -22.77
C GLY A 196 5.68 -13.60 -23.00
N LYS A 197 5.08 -12.40 -23.13
CA LYS A 197 5.81 -11.13 -23.33
C LYS A 197 6.18 -10.45 -22.00
N ILE A 198 5.57 -10.84 -20.87
CA ILE A 198 5.76 -10.18 -19.56
C ILE A 198 7.23 -10.17 -19.12
N THR A 199 7.90 -11.32 -19.19
CA THR A 199 9.29 -11.45 -18.73
C THR A 199 10.24 -10.53 -19.50
N LYS A 200 9.99 -10.35 -20.80
CA LYS A 200 10.76 -9.45 -21.66
C LYS A 200 10.48 -7.98 -21.33
N ALA A 201 9.23 -7.63 -21.02
CA ALA A 201 8.84 -6.27 -20.66
C ALA A 201 9.34 -5.82 -19.28
N ARG A 202 9.71 -6.76 -18.40
CA ARG A 202 10.10 -6.49 -17.00
C ARG A 202 11.11 -5.36 -16.86
N ARG A 203 12.21 -5.41 -17.62
CA ARG A 203 13.33 -4.47 -17.47
C ARG A 203 12.90 -3.04 -17.79
N PHE A 204 12.08 -2.89 -18.84
CA PHE A 204 11.50 -1.62 -19.23
C PHE A 204 10.49 -1.09 -18.22
N LEU A 205 9.51 -1.91 -17.83
CA LEU A 205 8.50 -1.52 -16.85
C LEU A 205 9.18 -1.02 -15.58
N ASN A 206 10.15 -1.78 -15.06
CA ASN A 206 10.88 -1.39 -13.86
C ASN A 206 11.67 -0.09 -14.05
N THR A 207 12.42 0.05 -15.15
CA THR A 207 13.28 1.24 -15.38
C THR A 207 12.47 2.51 -15.57
N TYR A 208 11.45 2.46 -16.42
CA TYR A 208 10.66 3.65 -16.76
C TYR A 208 9.66 4.02 -15.66
N LEU A 209 9.01 3.05 -15.02
CA LEU A 209 8.08 3.35 -13.93
C LEU A 209 8.82 3.82 -12.67
N THR A 210 9.95 3.21 -12.31
CA THR A 210 10.78 3.70 -11.19
C THR A 210 11.38 5.07 -11.51
N GLY A 211 11.81 5.27 -12.76
CA GLY A 211 12.29 6.57 -13.25
C GLY A 211 11.22 7.65 -13.11
N ALA A 212 10.02 7.39 -13.61
CA ALA A 212 8.86 8.28 -13.51
C ALA A 212 8.50 8.58 -12.05
N GLU A 213 8.38 7.55 -11.20
CA GLU A 213 8.11 7.72 -9.77
C GLU A 213 9.13 8.65 -9.11
N SER A 214 10.43 8.41 -9.33
CA SER A 214 11.50 9.21 -8.73
C SER A 214 11.47 10.68 -9.17
N VAL A 215 11.10 10.94 -10.43
CA VAL A 215 11.01 12.29 -10.99
C VAL A 215 9.81 13.03 -10.40
N VAL A 216 8.66 12.35 -10.30
CA VAL A 216 7.44 12.89 -9.69
C VAL A 216 7.63 13.17 -8.20
N GLU A 217 8.26 12.26 -7.46
CA GLU A 217 8.55 12.43 -6.03
C GLU A 217 9.43 13.66 -5.80
N ARG A 218 10.53 13.79 -6.56
CA ARG A 218 11.42 14.96 -6.46
C ARG A 218 10.72 16.27 -6.79
N TYR A 219 9.90 16.31 -7.85
CA TYR A 219 9.15 17.51 -8.19
C TYR A 219 8.12 17.88 -7.10
N SER A 220 7.42 16.89 -6.54
CA SER A 220 6.44 17.12 -5.47
C SER A 220 7.07 17.63 -4.17
N SER A 221 8.35 17.32 -3.95
CA SER A 221 9.12 17.70 -2.75
C SER A 221 9.86 19.04 -2.89
N ALA A 222 9.92 19.61 -4.09
CA ALA A 222 10.74 20.77 -4.38
C ALA A 222 10.14 22.07 -3.82
N ASN A 223 10.99 22.89 -3.19
CA ASN A 223 10.61 24.23 -2.73
C ASN A 223 10.50 25.21 -3.90
N LYS A 224 9.54 26.13 -3.83
CA LYS A 224 9.28 27.15 -4.85
C LYS A 224 10.22 28.34 -4.71
N ASP A 225 11.52 28.11 -4.93
CA ASP A 225 12.54 29.17 -5.05
C ASP A 225 12.75 29.58 -6.51
N ASP A 226 13.64 30.54 -6.77
CA ASP A 226 13.96 31.04 -8.12
C ASP A 226 14.43 29.95 -9.10
N SER A 227 14.90 28.79 -8.60
CA SER A 227 15.27 27.63 -9.43
C SER A 227 14.06 26.80 -9.91
N TYR A 228 12.84 27.11 -9.44
CA TYR A 228 11.64 26.33 -9.72
C TYR A 228 11.26 26.36 -11.21
N LYS A 229 11.49 27.48 -11.92
CA LYS A 229 11.13 27.58 -13.34
C LYS A 229 11.94 26.60 -14.21
N LYS A 230 13.24 26.47 -13.96
CA LYS A 230 14.12 25.53 -14.66
C LYS A 230 13.77 24.08 -14.33
N LEU A 231 13.41 23.80 -13.06
CA LEU A 231 12.92 22.50 -12.64
C LEU A 231 11.60 22.14 -13.33
N ASP A 232 10.69 23.09 -13.50
CA ASP A 232 9.40 22.92 -14.16
C ASP A 232 9.56 22.56 -15.64
N GLU A 233 10.44 23.27 -16.36
CA GLU A 233 10.77 23.00 -17.77
C GLU A 233 11.43 21.62 -17.94
N ASN A 234 12.44 21.30 -17.12
CA ASN A 234 13.10 19.99 -17.15
C ASN A 234 12.11 18.85 -16.85
N PHE A 235 11.25 19.04 -15.85
CA PHE A 235 10.24 18.05 -15.49
C PHE A 235 9.27 17.79 -16.64
N LYS A 236 8.81 18.85 -17.31
CA LYS A 236 7.94 18.76 -18.49
C LYS A 236 8.62 18.00 -19.64
N GLU A 237 9.90 18.28 -19.92
CA GLU A 237 10.67 17.56 -20.93
C GLU A 237 10.78 16.06 -20.61
N VAL A 238 11.09 15.74 -19.35
CA VAL A 238 11.20 14.34 -18.91
C VAL A 238 9.86 13.61 -19.02
N LEU A 239 8.76 14.24 -18.60
CA LEU A 239 7.42 13.63 -18.76
C LEU A 239 7.07 13.41 -20.22
N GLY A 240 7.33 14.39 -21.10
CA GLY A 240 7.10 14.24 -22.54
C GLY A 240 7.89 13.09 -23.15
N ASN A 241 9.15 12.93 -22.76
CA ASN A 241 9.98 11.82 -23.22
C ASN A 241 9.45 10.47 -22.70
N ILE A 242 9.02 10.39 -21.44
CA ILE A 242 8.40 9.17 -20.89
C ILE A 242 7.10 8.84 -21.62
N GLU A 243 6.21 9.82 -21.85
CA GLU A 243 4.96 9.65 -22.59
C GLU A 243 5.21 9.09 -23.99
N ASN A 244 6.15 9.68 -24.73
CA ASN A 244 6.50 9.24 -26.09
C ASN A 244 7.02 7.82 -26.12
N VAL A 245 7.92 7.46 -25.19
CA VAL A 245 8.45 6.09 -25.14
C VAL A 245 7.37 5.09 -24.78
N PHE A 246 6.50 5.39 -23.80
CA PHE A 246 5.39 4.49 -23.46
C PHE A 246 4.43 4.31 -24.65
N ALA A 247 4.11 5.38 -25.39
CA ALA A 247 3.26 5.30 -26.57
C ALA A 247 3.90 4.45 -27.67
N GLU A 248 5.18 4.66 -27.98
CA GLU A 248 5.91 3.88 -28.99
C GLU A 248 5.98 2.39 -28.61
N GLN A 249 6.26 2.08 -27.34
CA GLN A 249 6.32 0.70 -26.87
C GLN A 249 4.94 0.04 -26.84
N TYR A 250 3.88 0.79 -26.53
CA TYR A 250 2.52 0.29 -26.60
C TYR A 250 2.11 -0.08 -28.03
N GLU A 251 2.42 0.79 -29.01
CA GLU A 251 2.15 0.51 -30.41
C GLU A 251 2.92 -0.72 -30.91
N LYS A 252 4.20 -0.86 -30.55
CA LYS A 252 5.00 -2.06 -30.86
C LYS A 252 4.44 -3.31 -30.21
N LEU A 253 3.95 -3.21 -28.97
CA LEU A 253 3.38 -4.34 -28.23
C LEU A 253 2.14 -4.90 -28.91
N ILE A 254 1.30 -4.03 -29.50
CA ILE A 254 0.07 -4.42 -30.19
C ILE A 254 0.35 -4.86 -31.64
N SER A 255 1.30 -4.22 -32.32
CA SER A 255 1.56 -4.46 -33.74
C SER A 255 2.50 -5.63 -34.04
N SER A 256 3.36 -6.04 -33.10
CA SER A 256 4.42 -7.02 -33.36
C SER A 256 4.36 -8.27 -32.47
N ASP A 257 4.67 -9.42 -33.07
CA ASP A 257 4.78 -10.70 -32.37
C ASP A 257 6.15 -10.89 -31.70
N VAL A 258 7.19 -10.29 -32.31
CA VAL A 258 8.57 -10.30 -31.80
C VAL A 258 8.80 -9.06 -30.94
N PHE A 259 8.52 -9.23 -29.65
CA PHE A 259 8.82 -8.23 -28.64
C PHE A 259 10.30 -8.35 -28.24
N ASP A 260 11.16 -7.48 -28.77
CA ASP A 260 12.49 -7.21 -28.25
C ASP A 260 12.48 -5.83 -27.63
N LEU A 261 12.23 -5.81 -26.33
CA LEU A 261 12.21 -4.59 -25.54
C LEU A 261 13.56 -4.37 -24.85
N ASP A 262 14.62 -4.64 -25.62
CA ASP A 262 15.93 -4.04 -25.42
C ASP A 262 15.87 -2.61 -25.96
N VAL A 263 15.09 -1.77 -25.29
CA VAL A 263 15.17 -0.33 -25.48
C VAL A 263 16.43 0.14 -24.77
N ASP A 264 17.26 0.92 -25.46
CA ASP A 264 18.47 1.53 -24.92
C ASP A 264 18.20 2.23 -23.58
N ILE A 265 18.55 1.53 -22.50
CA ILE A 265 18.51 1.97 -21.09
C ILE A 265 19.37 3.22 -20.83
N GLU A 266 20.13 3.62 -21.83
CA GLU A 266 21.05 4.72 -21.79
C GLU A 266 20.38 6.09 -21.89
N VAL A 267 19.14 6.20 -22.38
CA VAL A 267 18.52 7.52 -22.63
C VAL A 267 18.00 8.17 -21.34
N LEU A 268 17.28 7.45 -20.47
CA LEU A 268 16.72 8.06 -19.25
C LEU A 268 17.80 8.31 -18.19
N ASN A 269 18.76 7.39 -18.03
CA ASN A 269 19.88 7.55 -17.08
C ASN A 269 20.81 8.70 -17.48
N THR A 270 21.04 8.89 -18.78
CA THR A 270 21.87 10.00 -19.26
C THR A 270 21.13 11.33 -19.09
N LEU A 271 19.81 11.38 -19.29
CA LEU A 271 19.03 12.60 -19.07
C LEU A 271 18.93 13.01 -17.59
N LEU A 272 18.72 12.05 -16.67
CA LEU A 272 18.70 12.33 -15.23
C LEU A 272 20.07 12.77 -14.70
N LYS A 273 21.17 12.17 -15.19
CA LYS A 273 22.54 12.57 -14.82
C LYS A 273 22.96 13.92 -15.40
N LYS A 274 22.54 14.23 -16.64
CA LYS A 274 22.98 15.43 -17.36
C LYS A 274 22.26 16.71 -16.93
N GLN A 275 21.16 16.59 -16.19
CA GLN A 275 20.37 17.73 -15.69
C GLN A 275 20.64 18.10 -14.21
N GLY A 276 21.68 17.53 -13.58
CA GLY A 276 22.13 17.95 -12.25
C GLY A 276 21.26 17.44 -11.10
N ILE A 277 20.81 16.20 -11.18
CA ILE A 277 19.98 15.53 -10.17
C ILE A 277 20.87 14.54 -9.41
N ASN A 278 21.58 15.04 -8.38
CA ASN A 278 22.24 14.24 -7.35
C ASN A 278 21.59 14.51 -6.00
#